data_AF-A0A9W7X0I4-F1
#
_entry.id   AF-A0A9W7X0I4-F1
#
_cell.length_a   1.000
_cell.length_b   1.000
_cell.length_c   1.000
_cell.angle_alpha   90.00
_cell.angle_beta   90.00
_cell.angle_gamma   90.00
#
_symmetry.space_group_name_H-M   'P 1'
#
loop_
_entity.id
_entity.type
_entity.pdbx_description
1 polymer ?
#
loop_
_entity_poly.entity_id
_entity_poly.type
_entity_poly.pdbx_seq_one_letter_code
_entity_poly.pdbx_strand_id
1 'polypeptide(L)'
;MHRSTVAAEKLKATQQQMGLPELKLKQDCPTRWNSTFYMLRRFLDNKDAIITTLVLLSARLETLTQDEWKEMEEASEVLKPFEEVTVEISGESYVTASKVILLSRSLQKISARYLRSGGPIMDMLEKMNKDMATRFHKSSNRQEQQQQQHHHHKKRRKAYCGVISMNKLQVF
;
A
#
# COMPACT_ATOMS: atom_id res chain seq x y z
N MET A 1 17.45 -10.63 -10.68
CA MET A 1 16.35 -10.23 -11.58
C MET A 1 16.88 -9.14 -12.51
N HIS A 2 16.96 -9.41 -13.80
CA HIS A 2 17.69 -8.60 -14.77
C HIS A 2 16.86 -7.38 -15.19
N ARG A 3 17.33 -6.16 -14.94
CA ARG A 3 16.73 -4.93 -15.49
C ARG A 3 17.30 -4.74 -16.88
N SER A 4 16.46 -4.78 -17.91
CA SER A 4 16.90 -4.31 -19.24
C SER A 4 17.03 -2.79 -19.18
N THR A 5 18.27 -2.29 -19.13
CA THR A 5 18.59 -0.86 -19.22
C THR A 5 18.06 -0.30 -20.53
N VAL A 6 18.20 -1.07 -21.62
CA VAL A 6 17.73 -0.70 -22.97
C VAL A 6 16.22 -0.47 -23.02
N ALA A 7 15.41 -1.38 -22.46
CA ALA A 7 13.95 -1.22 -22.48
C ALA A 7 13.48 -0.04 -21.62
N ALA A 8 14.14 0.17 -20.47
CA ALA A 8 13.84 1.30 -19.60
C ALA A 8 14.22 2.65 -20.22
N GLU A 9 15.36 2.73 -20.90
CA GLU A 9 15.80 3.91 -21.65
C GLU A 9 14.87 4.20 -22.83
N LYS A 10 14.46 3.17 -23.57
CA LYS A 10 13.52 3.33 -24.67
C LYS A 10 12.16 3.82 -24.19
N LEU A 11 11.63 3.26 -23.09
CA LEU A 11 10.38 3.74 -22.50
C LEU A 11 10.48 5.22 -22.11
N LYS A 12 11.60 5.62 -21.49
CA LYS A 12 11.85 7.02 -21.15
C LYS A 12 11.87 7.92 -22.39
N ALA A 13 12.56 7.51 -23.45
CA ALA A 13 12.59 8.27 -24.70
C ALA A 13 11.18 8.39 -25.32
N THR A 14 10.39 7.32 -25.30
CA THR A 14 9.00 7.32 -25.78
C THR A 14 8.13 8.28 -24.96
N GLN A 15 8.23 8.26 -23.63
CA GLN A 15 7.52 9.19 -22.74
C GLN A 15 7.83 10.65 -23.10
N GLN A 16 9.11 10.98 -23.30
CA GLN A 16 9.55 12.31 -23.70
C GLN A 16 8.98 12.73 -25.06
N GLN A 17 9.03 11.84 -26.06
CA GLN A 17 8.50 12.09 -27.40
C GLN A 17 6.98 12.33 -27.39
N MET A 18 6.26 11.67 -26.49
CA MET A 18 4.81 11.82 -26.34
C MET A 18 4.41 12.99 -25.42
N GLY A 19 5.38 13.71 -24.84
CA GLY A 19 5.10 14.76 -23.86
C GLY A 19 4.52 14.24 -22.53
N LEU A 20 4.73 12.95 -22.21
CA LEU A 20 4.24 12.32 -20.99
C LEU A 20 5.27 12.45 -19.85
N PRO A 21 4.83 12.40 -18.58
CA PRO A 21 5.74 12.37 -17.44
C PRO A 21 6.69 11.16 -17.49
N GLU A 22 7.96 11.37 -17.14
CA GLU A 22 8.96 10.30 -17.07
C GLU A 22 8.72 9.41 -15.83
N LEU A 23 7.98 8.33 -16.01
CA LEU A 23 7.59 7.42 -14.96
C LEU A 23 8.25 6.06 -15.14
N LYS A 24 9.16 5.70 -14.25
CA LYS A 24 9.71 4.34 -14.20
C LYS A 24 8.62 3.34 -13.80
N LEU A 25 8.60 2.18 -14.45
CA LEU A 25 7.74 1.07 -14.04
C LEU A 25 8.15 0.58 -12.65
N LYS A 26 7.14 0.27 -11.84
CA LYS A 26 7.32 -0.37 -10.54
C LYS A 26 7.30 -1.88 -10.73
N GLN A 27 7.95 -2.60 -9.83
CA GLN A 27 7.91 -4.06 -9.80
C GLN A 27 7.12 -4.47 -8.57
N ASP A 28 6.39 -5.59 -8.70
CA ASP A 28 5.76 -6.20 -7.56
C ASP A 28 6.83 -6.68 -6.56
N CYS A 29 6.50 -6.59 -5.28
CA CYS A 29 7.35 -6.97 -4.18
C CYS A 29 6.50 -7.78 -3.20
N PRO A 30 6.55 -9.12 -3.25
CA PRO A 30 5.64 -9.98 -2.48
C PRO A 30 5.64 -9.71 -0.97
N THR A 31 6.71 -9.12 -0.43
CA THR A 31 6.83 -8.74 0.98
C THR A 31 6.22 -7.37 1.32
N ARG A 32 5.90 -6.55 0.32
CA ARG A 32 5.26 -5.23 0.46
C ARG A 32 3.84 -5.27 -0.09
N TRP A 33 2.87 -5.45 0.80
CA TRP A 33 1.44 -5.57 0.50
C TRP A 33 0.85 -4.70 -0.63
N ASN A 34 1.17 -3.41 -0.68
CA ASN A 34 0.63 -2.48 -1.69
C ASN A 34 1.44 -2.45 -2.98
N SER A 35 2.52 -3.25 -3.11
CA SER A 35 3.38 -3.22 -4.29
C SER A 35 2.64 -3.60 -5.56
N THR A 36 1.72 -4.57 -5.48
CA THR A 36 0.95 -5.02 -6.63
C THR A 36 0.06 -3.90 -7.14
N PHE A 37 -0.67 -3.23 -6.25
CA PHE A 37 -1.47 -2.04 -6.59
C PHE A 37 -0.61 -0.95 -7.24
N TYR A 38 0.52 -0.58 -6.62
CA TYR A 38 1.38 0.47 -7.19
C TYR A 38 2.04 0.07 -8.51
N MET A 39 2.32 -1.22 -8.71
CA MET A 39 2.81 -1.75 -9.98
C MET A 39 1.74 -1.61 -11.06
N LEU A 40 0.54 -2.13 -10.81
CA LEU A 40 -0.58 -2.08 -11.75
C LEU A 40 -0.92 -0.64 -12.11
N ARG A 41 -1.10 0.24 -11.11
CA ARG A 41 -1.40 1.65 -11.35
C ARG A 41 -0.32 2.33 -12.19
N ARG A 42 0.96 2.10 -11.86
CA ARG A 42 2.07 2.66 -12.62
C ARG A 42 2.11 2.12 -14.05
N PHE A 43 1.79 0.86 -14.25
CA PHE A 43 1.77 0.23 -15.56
C PHE A 43 0.63 0.82 -16.41
N LEU A 44 -0.56 0.95 -15.85
CA LEU A 44 -1.72 1.59 -16.47
C LEU A 44 -1.48 3.08 -16.79
N ASP A 45 -0.86 3.84 -15.90
CA ASP A 45 -0.47 5.24 -16.15
C ASP A 45 0.53 5.38 -17.32
N ASN A 46 1.17 4.28 -17.73
CA ASN A 46 2.15 4.24 -18.83
C ASN A 46 1.66 3.45 -20.04
N LYS A 47 0.37 3.07 -20.10
CA LYS A 47 -0.20 2.20 -21.13
C LYS A 47 0.23 2.58 -22.55
N ASP A 48 0.00 3.83 -22.95
CA ASP A 48 0.29 4.28 -24.31
C ASP A 48 1.80 4.31 -24.62
N ALA A 49 2.62 4.74 -23.65
CA ALA A 49 4.07 4.77 -23.79
C ALA A 49 4.65 3.34 -23.85
N ILE A 50 4.09 2.40 -23.09
CA ILE A 50 4.48 0.98 -23.12
C ILE A 50 4.12 0.37 -24.48
N ILE A 51 2.88 0.52 -24.94
CA ILE A 51 2.41 -0.01 -26.22
C ILE A 51 3.31 0.51 -27.35
N THR A 52 3.53 1.83 -27.40
CA THR A 52 4.39 2.47 -28.39
C THR A 52 5.82 1.94 -28.33
N THR A 53 6.38 1.80 -27.12
CA THR A 53 7.74 1.27 -26.93
C THR A 53 7.87 -0.17 -27.40
N LEU A 54 6.87 -1.03 -27.12
CA LEU A 54 6.87 -2.43 -27.56
C LEU A 54 6.84 -2.54 -29.08
N VAL A 55 6.01 -1.73 -29.75
CA VAL A 55 5.97 -1.64 -31.22
C VAL A 55 7.32 -1.18 -31.79
N LEU A 56 7.92 -0.13 -31.22
CA LEU A 56 9.21 0.42 -31.68
C LEU A 56 10.39 -0.54 -31.50
N LEU A 57 10.33 -1.44 -30.51
CA LEU A 57 11.38 -2.41 -30.27
C LEU A 57 11.27 -3.65 -31.17
N SER A 58 10.25 -3.74 -32.03
CA SER A 58 9.93 -4.95 -32.81
C SER A 58 9.96 -6.21 -31.95
N ALA A 59 9.69 -6.05 -30.65
CA ALA A 59 9.71 -7.15 -29.74
C ALA A 59 8.55 -8.05 -30.16
N ARG A 60 8.83 -9.31 -30.48
CA ARG A 60 7.81 -10.38 -30.58
C ARG A 60 7.13 -10.66 -29.22
N LEU A 61 7.06 -9.65 -28.36
CA LEU A 61 6.22 -9.68 -27.18
C LEU A 61 4.82 -9.53 -27.73
N GLU A 62 4.02 -10.58 -27.59
CA GLU A 62 2.57 -10.47 -27.69
C GLU A 62 2.17 -9.27 -26.83
N THR A 63 1.70 -8.22 -27.49
CA THR A 63 1.18 -7.06 -26.79
C THR A 63 -0.01 -7.54 -25.96
N LEU A 64 -0.11 -7.08 -24.73
CA LEU A 64 -1.26 -7.38 -23.89
C LEU A 64 -2.55 -7.09 -24.66
N THR A 65 -3.44 -8.07 -24.66
CA THR A 65 -4.78 -8.01 -25.23
C THR A 65 -5.62 -6.96 -24.51
N GLN A 66 -6.70 -6.49 -25.15
CA GLN A 66 -7.62 -5.56 -24.48
C GLN A 66 -8.22 -6.14 -23.20
N ASP A 67 -8.46 -7.45 -23.17
CA ASP A 67 -8.99 -8.14 -22.00
C ASP A 67 -7.97 -8.14 -20.85
N GLU A 68 -6.70 -8.41 -21.13
CA GLU A 68 -5.65 -8.33 -20.10
C GLU A 68 -5.49 -6.90 -19.53
N TRP A 69 -5.58 -5.86 -20.37
CA TRP A 69 -5.58 -4.48 -19.88
C TRP A 69 -6.78 -4.20 -18.98
N LYS A 70 -7.96 -4.69 -19.37
CA LYS A 70 -9.19 -4.54 -18.59
C LYS A 70 -9.10 -5.28 -17.25
N GLU A 71 -8.56 -6.49 -17.23
CA GLU A 71 -8.32 -7.25 -16.01
C GLU A 71 -7.36 -6.50 -15.06
N MET A 72 -6.32 -5.86 -15.59
CA MET A 72 -5.41 -5.03 -14.77
C MET A 72 -6.12 -3.80 -14.20
N GLU A 73 -6.99 -3.16 -14.97
CA GLU A 73 -7.82 -2.02 -14.53
C GLU A 73 -8.76 -2.46 -13.41
N GLU A 74 -9.49 -3.56 -13.60
CA GLU A 74 -10.39 -4.13 -12.59
C GLU A 74 -9.64 -4.53 -11.32
N ALA A 75 -8.49 -5.20 -11.44
CA ALA A 75 -7.65 -5.56 -10.31
C ALA A 75 -7.16 -4.30 -9.57
N SER A 76 -6.73 -3.26 -10.29
CA SER A 76 -6.31 -2.00 -9.67
C SER A 76 -7.43 -1.34 -8.87
N GLU A 77 -8.65 -1.31 -9.40
CA GLU A 77 -9.82 -0.74 -8.70
C GLU A 77 -10.20 -1.55 -7.45
N VAL A 78 -10.08 -2.88 -7.52
CA VAL A 78 -10.31 -3.76 -6.37
C VAL A 78 -9.30 -3.53 -5.25
N LEU A 79 -8.03 -3.30 -5.59
CA LEU A 79 -6.95 -3.13 -4.62
C LEU A 79 -6.91 -1.74 -4.00
N LYS A 80 -7.39 -0.72 -4.72
CA LYS A 80 -7.40 0.67 -4.29
C LYS A 80 -7.96 0.90 -2.86
N PRO A 81 -9.16 0.42 -2.49
CA PRO A 81 -9.68 0.64 -1.15
C PRO A 81 -8.80 0.02 -0.05
N PHE A 82 -8.15 -1.12 -0.32
CA PHE A 82 -7.22 -1.73 0.63
C PHE A 82 -5.97 -0.87 0.83
N GLU A 83 -5.48 -0.26 -0.24
CA GLU A 83 -4.35 0.67 -0.17
C GLU A 83 -4.72 1.92 0.64
N GLU A 84 -5.86 2.54 0.34
CA GLU A 84 -6.34 3.75 1.02
C GLU A 84 -6.46 3.53 2.54
N VAL A 85 -7.09 2.43 2.94
CA VAL A 85 -7.20 2.05 4.36
C VAL A 85 -5.84 1.78 4.98
N THR A 86 -4.94 1.13 4.25
CA THR A 86 -3.59 0.83 4.76
C THR A 86 -2.79 2.11 4.96
N VAL A 87 -2.89 3.08 4.05
CA VAL A 87 -2.22 4.38 4.16
C VAL A 87 -2.79 5.17 5.34
N GLU A 88 -4.11 5.22 5.49
CA GLU A 88 -4.78 5.86 6.62
C GLU A 88 -4.27 5.31 7.95
N ILE A 89 -4.32 3.99 8.14
CA ILE A 89 -3.88 3.31 9.37
C ILE A 89 -2.37 3.52 9.61
N SER A 90 -1.56 3.55 8.55
CA SER A 90 -0.10 3.69 8.66
C SER A 90 0.35 5.13 8.92
N GLY A 91 -0.46 6.11 8.53
CA GLY A 91 -0.20 7.54 8.76
C GLY A 91 -0.60 8.01 10.16
N GLU A 92 -1.46 7.26 10.84
CA GLU A 92 -1.90 7.60 12.19
C GLU A 92 -0.87 7.22 13.26
N SER A 93 -0.62 8.17 14.17
CA SER A 93 0.17 7.90 15.38
C SER A 93 -0.53 6.94 16.35
N TYR A 94 -1.87 6.88 16.28
CA TYR A 94 -2.69 6.02 17.12
C TYR A 94 -4.01 5.70 16.40
N VAL A 95 -4.22 4.43 16.11
CA VAL A 95 -5.45 3.92 15.51
C VAL A 95 -6.26 3.22 16.59
N THR A 96 -7.51 3.65 16.80
CA THR A 96 -8.39 2.98 17.76
C THR A 96 -8.86 1.63 17.21
N ALA A 97 -9.11 0.67 18.09
CA ALA A 97 -9.75 -0.60 17.73
C ALA A 97 -11.09 -0.38 17.00
N SER A 98 -11.86 0.64 17.40
CA SER A 98 -13.12 1.00 16.71
C SER A 98 -12.91 1.40 15.25
N LYS A 99 -11.87 2.19 14.94
CA LYS A 99 -11.52 2.57 13.57
C LYS A 99 -11.09 1.36 12.75
N VAL A 100 -10.26 0.48 13.31
CA VAL A 100 -9.86 -0.78 12.66
C VAL A 100 -11.08 -1.64 12.30
N ILE A 101 -12.03 -1.78 13.23
CA ILE A 101 -13.24 -2.57 13.01
C ILE A 101 -14.10 -1.95 11.89
N LEU A 102 -14.28 -0.63 11.89
CA LEU A 102 -15.07 0.06 10.87
C LEU A 102 -14.46 -0.07 9.47
N LEU A 103 -13.15 0.14 9.36
CA LEU A 103 -12.42 0.02 8.10
C LEU A 103 -12.42 -1.43 7.59
N SER A 104 -12.20 -2.41 8.49
CA SER A 104 -12.24 -3.84 8.12
C SER A 104 -13.61 -4.25 7.59
N ARG A 105 -14.70 -3.84 8.25
CA ARG A 105 -16.08 -4.11 7.78
C ARG A 105 -16.38 -3.43 6.45
N SER A 106 -15.89 -2.21 6.26
CA SER A 106 -16.07 -1.47 5.00
C SER A 106 -15.39 -2.19 3.85
N LEU A 107 -14.15 -2.65 4.04
CA LEU A 107 -13.43 -3.45 3.04
C LEU A 107 -14.11 -4.79 2.77
N GLN A 108 -14.55 -5.52 3.79
CA GLN A 108 -15.32 -6.76 3.60
C GLN A 108 -16.58 -6.55 2.75
N LYS A 109 -17.30 -5.44 2.98
CA LYS A 109 -18.49 -5.08 2.19
C LYS A 109 -18.14 -4.77 0.74
N ILE A 110 -17.02 -4.10 0.51
CA ILE A 110 -16.52 -3.80 -0.84
C ILE A 110 -16.12 -5.11 -1.54
N SER A 111 -15.31 -5.95 -0.89
CA SER A 111 -14.93 -7.28 -1.38
C SER A 111 -16.13 -8.12 -1.76
N ALA A 112 -17.17 -8.16 -0.91
CA ALA A 112 -18.40 -8.91 -1.18
C ALA A 112 -19.20 -8.38 -2.39
N ARG A 113 -18.95 -7.14 -2.85
CA ARG A 113 -19.53 -6.63 -4.12
C ARG A 113 -18.81 -7.23 -5.32
N TYR A 114 -17.49 -7.27 -5.29
CA TYR A 114 -16.68 -7.87 -6.35
C TYR A 114 -16.78 -9.40 -6.36
N LEU A 115 -16.93 -10.04 -5.20
CA LEU A 115 -17.13 -11.49 -5.16
C LEU A 115 -18.41 -11.94 -5.90
N ARG A 116 -19.41 -11.06 -6.00
CA ARG A 116 -20.65 -11.32 -6.74
C ARG A 116 -20.53 -11.11 -8.24
N SER A 117 -19.50 -10.41 -8.73
CA SER A 117 -19.27 -10.25 -10.18
C SER A 117 -18.55 -11.45 -10.79
N GLY A 118 -17.88 -12.29 -9.98
CA GLY A 118 -17.08 -13.42 -10.46
C GLY A 118 -15.81 -12.96 -11.20
N GLY A 119 -14.94 -13.91 -11.57
CA GLY A 119 -13.76 -13.66 -12.41
C GLY A 119 -12.42 -14.10 -11.79
N PRO A 120 -11.30 -13.87 -12.49
CA PRO A 120 -9.95 -14.28 -12.03
C PRO A 120 -9.45 -13.48 -10.80
N ILE A 121 -10.08 -12.36 -10.47
CA ILE A 121 -9.70 -11.47 -9.35
C ILE A 121 -10.14 -12.01 -7.97
N MET A 122 -10.98 -13.05 -7.95
CA MET A 122 -11.58 -13.63 -6.74
C MET A 122 -10.53 -14.15 -5.74
N ASP A 123 -9.53 -14.89 -6.22
CA ASP A 123 -8.47 -15.45 -5.39
C ASP A 123 -7.61 -14.34 -4.76
N MET A 124 -7.39 -13.27 -5.52
CA MET A 124 -6.68 -12.08 -5.04
C MET A 124 -7.46 -11.40 -3.91
N LEU A 125 -8.78 -11.28 -4.06
CA LEU A 125 -9.68 -10.72 -3.04
C LEU A 125 -9.73 -11.54 -1.76
N GLU A 126 -9.81 -12.86 -1.86
CA GLU A 126 -9.83 -13.73 -0.68
C GLU A 126 -8.52 -13.63 0.10
N LYS A 127 -7.39 -13.70 -0.61
CA LYS A 127 -6.07 -13.48 -0.03
C LYS A 127 -5.97 -12.08 0.61
N MET A 128 -6.50 -11.07 -0.07
CA MET A 128 -6.50 -9.69 0.40
C MET A 128 -7.27 -9.52 1.73
N ASN A 129 -8.46 -10.12 1.83
CA ASN A 129 -9.26 -10.07 3.05
C ASN A 129 -8.60 -10.80 4.22
N LYS A 130 -7.96 -11.95 3.98
CA LYS A 130 -7.29 -12.74 5.02
C LYS A 130 -6.09 -12.00 5.61
N ASP A 131 -5.25 -11.45 4.75
CA ASP A 131 -4.05 -10.74 5.17
C ASP A 131 -4.41 -9.40 5.86
N MET A 132 -5.46 -8.71 5.42
CA MET A 132 -5.98 -7.50 6.09
C MET A 132 -6.30 -7.77 7.56
N ALA A 133 -7.07 -8.83 7.83
CA ALA A 133 -7.45 -9.20 9.20
C ALA A 133 -6.21 -9.43 10.08
N THR A 134 -5.18 -10.08 9.53
CA THR A 134 -3.94 -10.37 10.27
C THR A 134 -3.12 -9.11 10.52
N ARG A 135 -2.97 -8.25 9.51
CA ARG A 135 -2.11 -7.06 9.56
C ARG A 135 -2.70 -5.96 10.43
N PHE A 136 -4.00 -5.71 10.35
CA PHE A 136 -4.63 -4.64 11.12
C PHE A 136 -4.67 -4.96 12.61
N HIS A 137 -4.89 -6.23 12.99
CA HIS A 137 -4.70 -6.66 14.38
C HIS A 137 -3.26 -6.44 14.86
N LYS A 138 -2.26 -6.80 14.04
CA LYS A 138 -0.85 -6.59 14.39
C LYS A 138 -0.46 -5.11 14.48
N SER A 139 -1.06 -4.25 13.67
CA SER A 139 -0.81 -2.80 13.70
C SER A 139 -1.47 -2.13 14.91
N SER A 140 -2.73 -2.48 15.23
CA SER A 140 -3.43 -2.01 16.44
C SER A 140 -2.64 -2.37 17.71
N ASN A 141 -2.26 -3.64 17.85
CA ASN A 141 -1.53 -4.13 19.03
C ASN A 141 -0.17 -3.43 19.21
N ARG A 142 0.54 -3.14 18.11
CA ARG A 142 1.83 -2.43 18.17
C ARG A 142 1.67 -0.99 18.65
N GLN A 143 0.63 -0.29 18.21
CA GLN A 143 0.38 1.10 18.61
C GLN A 143 -0.10 1.20 20.07
N GLU A 144 -0.93 0.27 20.53
CA GLU A 144 -1.34 0.19 21.95
C GLU A 144 -0.14 -0.02 22.89
N GLN A 145 0.79 -0.91 22.52
CA GLN A 145 2.02 -1.13 23.28
C GLN A 145 2.91 0.13 23.35
N GLN A 146 3.07 0.85 22.24
CA GLN A 146 3.83 2.11 22.21
C GLN A 146 3.18 3.18 23.10
N GLN A 147 1.85 3.24 23.16
CA GLN A 147 1.13 4.17 24.01
C GLN A 147 1.32 3.86 25.50
N GLN A 148 1.24 2.59 25.89
CA GLN A 148 1.49 2.15 27.26
C GLN A 148 2.92 2.50 27.69
N GLN A 149 3.91 2.29 26.82
CA GLN A 149 5.31 2.67 27.07
C GLN A 149 5.48 4.19 27.21
N HIS A 150 4.88 4.99 26.34
CA HIS A 150 4.90 6.46 26.44
C HIS A 150 4.23 6.97 27.72
N HIS A 151 3.09 6.39 28.11
CA HIS A 151 2.39 6.76 29.34
C HIS A 151 3.20 6.38 30.59
N HIS A 152 3.82 5.19 30.58
CA HIS A 152 4.72 4.74 31.65
C HIS A 152 5.95 5.66 31.77
N HIS A 153 6.58 6.04 30.66
CA HIS A 153 7.71 6.96 30.65
C HIS A 153 7.33 8.37 31.15
N LYS A 154 6.16 8.89 30.76
CA LYS A 154 5.62 10.16 31.30
C LYS A 154 5.35 10.08 32.80
N LYS A 155 4.79 8.97 33.30
CA LYS A 155 4.57 8.74 34.73
C LYS A 155 5.89 8.69 35.51
N ARG A 156 6.91 7.97 35.00
CA ARG A 156 8.25 7.91 35.61
C ARG A 156 8.92 9.29 35.65
N ARG A 157 8.85 10.07 34.57
CA ARG A 157 9.37 11.45 34.55
C ARG A 157 8.70 12.35 35.58
N LYS A 158 7.37 12.28 35.71
CA LYS A 158 6.62 13.04 36.73
C LYS A 158 6.99 12.62 38.14
N ALA A 159 7.12 11.32 38.41
CA ALA A 159 7.55 10.80 39.71
C ALA A 159 8.97 11.27 40.06
N TYR A 160 9.93 11.17 39.13
CA TYR A 160 11.29 11.67 39.33
C TYR A 160 11.33 13.18 39.59
N CYS A 161 10.56 13.98 38.85
CA CYS A 161 10.48 15.43 39.08
C CYS A 161 9.88 15.76 40.46
N GLY A 162 8.88 14.99 40.89
CA GLY A 162 8.29 15.10 42.24
C GLY A 162 9.28 14.74 43.35
N VAL A 163 10.06 13.67 43.18
CA VAL A 163 11.10 13.25 44.15
C VAL A 163 12.21 14.30 44.25
N ILE A 164 12.65 14.88 43.14
CA ILE A 164 13.64 15.99 43.14
C ILE A 164 13.06 17.23 43.84
N SER A 165 11.78 17.53 43.64
CA SER A 165 11.12 18.67 44.31
C SER A 165 10.93 18.45 45.80
N MET A 166 10.67 17.22 46.26
CA MET A 166 10.56 16.88 47.68
C MET A 166 11.92 16.91 48.40
N ASN A 167 12.99 16.40 47.78
CA ASN A 167 14.33 16.46 48.37
C ASN A 167 14.88 17.89 48.50
N LYS A 168 14.39 18.86 47.73
CA LYS A 168 14.74 20.28 47.92
C LYS A 168 14.02 20.95 49.09
N LEU A 169 12.93 20.36 49.61
CA LEU A 169 12.17 20.87 50.74
C LEU A 169 12.63 20.31 52.09
N GLN A 170 13.49 19.28 52.11
CA GLN A 170 14.09 18.71 53.33
C GLN A 170 15.50 19.26 53.65
N VAL A 171 15.96 20.30 52.93
CA VAL A 171 17.25 20.98 53.13
C VAL A 171 17.05 22.41 53.67
N PHE A 172 15.84 22.74 54.09
CA PHE A 172 15.49 23.89 54.94
C PHE A 172 14.78 23.35 56.19
#